data_AF-A0A0F8XUI9-F1
#
_entry.id   AF-A0A0F8XUI9-F1
#
_cell.length_a   1.000
_cell.length_b   1.000
_cell.length_c   1.000
_cell.angle_alpha   90.00
_cell.angle_beta   90.00
_cell.angle_gamma   90.00
#
_symmetry.space_group_name_H-M   'P 1'
#
loop_
_entity.id
_entity.type
_entity.pdbx_description
1 polymer ?
#
loop_
_entity_poly.entity_id
_entity_poly.type
_entity_poly.pdbx_seq_one_letter_code
_entity_poly.pdbx_strand_id
1 'polypeptide(L)'
;ARPGDRLRLKVEGPDFNSGQLTETTVVMDIADEGTAPERIGASGLMVMAEADVMRLDEPMFGTPVAEKLGIFDFYADDPVRIASVQAPRDRLPAELFYIPALLLLGLVIVLQRRRQTKPAF
;
A
#
# COMPACT_ATOMS: atom_id res chain seq x y z
N ALA A 1 -8.99 6.22 -9.57
CA ALA A 1 -9.55 5.47 -8.44
C ALA A 1 -11.07 5.53 -8.50
N ARG A 2 -11.73 4.39 -8.37
CA ARG A 2 -13.20 4.27 -8.34
C ARG A 2 -13.70 4.44 -6.90
N PRO A 3 -14.96 4.87 -6.69
CA PRO A 3 -15.59 4.81 -5.38
C PRO A 3 -15.49 3.39 -4.79
N GLY A 4 -15.19 3.29 -3.50
CA GLY A 4 -14.92 2.03 -2.79
C GLY A 4 -13.47 1.51 -2.87
N ASP A 5 -12.61 2.13 -3.68
CA ASP A 5 -11.18 1.80 -3.70
C ASP A 5 -10.48 2.30 -2.43
N ARG A 6 -9.41 1.61 -2.03
CA ARG A 6 -8.52 2.04 -0.95
C ARG A 6 -7.15 2.36 -1.50
N LEU A 7 -6.71 3.61 -1.35
CA LEU A 7 -5.39 4.06 -1.71
C LEU A 7 -4.46 3.97 -0.50
N ARG A 8 -3.23 3.48 -0.69
CA ARG A 8 -2.20 3.54 0.34
C ARG A 8 -1.23 4.67 0.01
N LEU A 9 -1.15 5.64 0.90
CA LEU A 9 -0.28 6.80 0.79
C LEU A 9 0.93 6.56 1.66
N LYS A 10 2.12 6.52 1.06
CA LYS A 10 3.38 6.52 1.78
C LYS A 10 3.75 7.96 2.07
N VAL A 11 3.86 8.29 3.35
CA VAL A 11 4.20 9.63 3.86
C VAL A 11 5.59 9.58 4.45
N GLU A 12 6.39 10.60 4.18
CA GLU A 12 7.78 10.74 4.60
C GLU A 12 7.96 12.13 5.20
N GLY A 13 8.73 12.23 6.28
CA GLY A 13 8.99 13.49 6.97
C GLY A 13 9.84 13.28 8.23
N PRO A 14 10.27 14.38 8.88
CA PRO A 14 11.06 14.30 10.11
C PRO A 14 10.21 13.80 11.28
N ASP A 15 10.78 12.93 12.10
CA ASP A 15 10.17 12.41 13.33
C ASP A 15 10.12 13.50 14.42
N PHE A 16 8.99 13.63 15.10
CA PHE A 16 8.73 14.67 16.10
C PHE A 16 9.70 14.65 17.29
N ASN A 17 10.18 13.46 17.69
CA ASN A 17 11.04 13.34 18.87
C ASN A 17 12.52 13.48 18.53
N SER A 18 12.94 12.98 17.36
CA SER A 18 14.35 12.85 16.99
C SER A 18 14.80 13.79 15.87
N GLY A 19 13.87 14.36 15.10
CA GLY A 19 14.15 15.14 13.89
C GLY A 19 14.70 14.33 12.72
N GLN A 20 14.83 13.00 12.86
CA GLN A 20 15.33 12.13 11.79
C GLN A 20 14.24 11.84 10.77
N LEU A 21 14.60 11.68 9.50
CA LEU A 21 13.64 11.33 8.46
C LEU A 21 13.07 9.93 8.71
N THR A 22 11.74 9.83 8.74
CA THR A 22 11.00 8.58 8.92
C THR A 22 9.87 8.48 7.89
N GLU A 23 9.24 7.31 7.82
CA GLU A 23 8.15 7.03 6.88
C GLU A 23 7.02 6.24 7.53
N THR A 24 5.80 6.49 7.08
CA THR A 24 4.62 5.71 7.46
C THR A 24 3.66 5.52 6.29
N THR A 25 2.71 4.61 6.45
CA THR A 25 1.67 4.36 5.44
C THR A 25 0.29 4.67 6.00
N VAL A 26 -0.40 5.59 5.36
CA VAL A 26 -1.80 5.93 5.64
C VAL A 26 -2.69 5.30 4.57
N VAL A 27 -3.88 4.86 4.96
CA VAL A 27 -4.89 4.35 4.03
C VAL A 27 -5.94 5.44 3.86
N MET A 28 -6.20 5.80 2.61
CA MET A 28 -7.25 6.72 2.21
C MET A 28 -8.35 5.92 1.52
N ASP A 29 -9.54 5.92 2.12
CA ASP A 29 -10.73 5.30 1.54
C ASP A 29 -11.41 6.28 0.58
N ILE A 30 -11.72 5.83 -0.63
CA ILE A 30 -12.44 6.64 -1.61
C ILE A 30 -13.95 6.45 -1.37
N ALA A 31 -14.53 7.28 -0.52
CA ALA A 31 -15.91 7.13 -0.06
C ALA A 31 -16.95 7.29 -1.19
N ASP A 32 -16.89 8.40 -1.95
CA ASP A 32 -17.94 8.78 -2.90
C ASP A 32 -17.39 9.29 -4.24
N GLU A 33 -18.31 9.48 -5.20
CA GLU A 33 -18.07 10.29 -6.39
C GLU A 33 -17.80 11.75 -5.99
N GLY A 34 -16.88 12.40 -6.69
CA GLY A 34 -16.38 13.72 -6.32
C GLY A 34 -15.03 14.00 -6.96
N THR A 35 -14.61 15.26 -6.93
CA THR A 35 -13.30 15.72 -7.41
C THR A 35 -12.18 15.24 -6.49
N ALA A 36 -10.93 15.24 -6.97
CA ALA A 36 -9.79 14.81 -6.16
C ALA A 36 -9.62 15.62 -4.85
N PRO A 37 -9.76 16.97 -4.84
CA PRO A 37 -9.67 17.76 -3.61
C PRO A 37 -10.75 17.41 -2.58
N GLU A 38 -12.00 17.17 -3.02
CA GLU A 38 -13.10 16.80 -2.13
C GLU A 38 -12.84 15.45 -1.44
N ARG A 39 -12.31 14.47 -2.19
CA ARG A 39 -11.95 13.15 -1.65
C ARG A 39 -10.82 13.26 -0.63
N ILE A 40 -9.80 14.06 -0.93
CA ILE A 40 -8.66 14.29 -0.02
C ILE A 40 -9.15 14.97 1.27
N GLY A 41 -9.97 16.01 1.16
CA GLY A 41 -10.54 16.70 2.33
C GLY A 41 -11.38 15.75 3.21
N ALA A 42 -12.19 14.88 2.60
CA ALA A 42 -12.97 13.89 3.33
C ALA A 42 -12.11 12.87 4.09
N SER A 43 -10.88 12.60 3.61
CA SER A 43 -9.93 11.71 4.30
C SER A 43 -9.29 12.31 5.56
N GLY A 44 -9.48 13.62 5.80
CA GLY A 44 -8.83 14.36 6.88
C GLY A 44 -7.37 14.72 6.60
N LEU A 45 -6.88 14.48 5.38
CA LEU A 45 -5.53 14.87 4.96
C LEU A 45 -5.53 16.33 4.49
N MET A 46 -4.62 17.13 5.05
CA MET A 46 -4.41 18.52 4.67
C MET A 46 -3.26 18.57 3.67
N VAL A 47 -3.57 18.42 2.38
CA VAL A 47 -2.55 18.36 1.31
C VAL A 47 -2.42 19.70 0.61
N MET A 48 -1.19 20.19 0.50
CA MET A 48 -0.84 21.40 -0.24
C MET A 48 0.15 21.05 -1.35
N ALA A 49 -0.18 21.44 -2.58
CA ALA A 49 0.74 21.31 -3.70
C ALA A 49 1.72 22.48 -3.66
N GLU A 50 3.00 22.20 -3.41
CA GLU A 50 4.06 23.20 -3.37
C GLU A 50 5.15 22.80 -4.37
N ALA A 51 5.25 23.54 -5.47
CA ALA A 51 6.12 23.23 -6.60
C ALA A 51 5.94 21.77 -7.10
N ASP A 52 6.91 20.89 -6.81
CA ASP A 52 6.94 19.48 -7.25
C ASP A 52 6.65 18.50 -6.10
N VAL A 53 6.33 19.01 -4.90
CA VAL A 53 6.02 18.18 -3.72
C VAL A 53 4.57 18.32 -3.31
N MET A 54 3.97 17.18 -2.96
CA MET A 54 2.69 17.12 -2.29
C MET A 54 2.95 17.19 -0.78
N ARG A 55 3.05 18.42 -0.25
CA ARG A 55 3.26 18.68 1.18
C ARG A 55 1.99 18.31 1.95
N LEU A 56 2.18 17.74 3.13
CA LEU A 56 1.14 17.41 4.06
C LEU A 56 1.28 18.31 5.28
N ASP A 57 0.19 18.98 5.66
CA ASP A 57 0.09 19.74 6.89
C ASP A 57 -0.55 18.92 8.00
N GLU A 58 -0.41 19.43 9.22
CA GLU A 58 -0.91 18.77 10.42
C GLU A 58 -2.43 18.53 10.32
N PRO A 59 -2.88 17.26 10.38
CA PRO A 59 -4.30 16.94 10.38
C PRO A 59 -4.99 17.49 11.62
N MET A 60 -6.28 17.80 11.49
CA MET A 60 -7.09 18.21 12.64
C MET A 60 -7.13 17.10 13.70
N PHE A 61 -7.06 17.51 14.96
CA PHE A 61 -7.18 16.61 16.10
C PHE A 61 -8.47 15.78 16.02
N GLY A 62 -8.37 14.49 16.36
CA GLY A 62 -9.50 13.56 16.33
C GLY A 62 -9.81 12.98 14.95
N THR A 63 -9.09 13.35 13.88
CA THR A 63 -9.21 12.67 12.59
C THR A 63 -8.55 11.28 12.62
N PRO A 64 -9.02 10.31 11.81
CA PRO A 64 -8.43 8.97 11.75
C PRO A 64 -6.95 8.94 11.34
N VAL A 65 -6.50 9.97 10.62
CA VAL A 65 -5.12 10.09 10.14
C VAL A 65 -4.21 10.80 11.14
N ALA A 66 -4.75 11.61 12.07
CA ALA A 66 -3.97 12.36 13.06
C ALA A 66 -3.13 11.43 13.96
N GLU A 67 -3.70 10.31 14.43
CA GLU A 67 -2.97 9.36 15.28
C GLU A 67 -1.74 8.77 14.57
N LYS A 68 -1.89 8.42 13.27
CA LYS A 68 -0.81 7.81 12.48
C LYS A 68 0.25 8.81 12.06
N LEU A 69 -0.15 10.07 11.86
CA LEU A 69 0.71 11.14 11.37
C LEU A 69 1.31 11.98 12.50
N GLY A 70 0.83 11.84 13.74
CA GLY A 70 1.37 12.53 14.91
C GLY A 70 2.80 12.14 15.29
N ILE A 71 3.41 11.20 14.56
CA ILE A 71 4.83 10.88 14.67
C ILE A 71 5.72 11.92 14.00
N PHE A 72 5.18 12.77 13.11
CA PHE A 72 5.96 13.71 12.32
C PHE A 72 6.01 15.11 12.93
N ASP A 73 7.11 15.82 12.67
CA ASP A 73 7.21 17.26 12.88
C ASP A 73 6.79 18.01 11.61
N PHE A 74 5.61 18.63 11.63
CA PHE A 74 5.08 19.39 10.50
C PHE A 74 5.69 20.80 10.36
N TYR A 75 6.43 21.25 11.37
CA TYR A 75 6.98 22.59 11.50
C TYR A 75 8.51 22.63 11.40
N ALA A 76 9.14 21.49 11.16
CA ALA A 76 10.57 21.38 10.85
C ALA A 76 10.92 21.99 9.48
N ASP A 77 12.22 22.16 9.22
CA ASP A 77 12.73 22.68 7.95
C ASP A 77 12.40 21.74 6.78
N ASP A 78 12.44 20.41 7.01
CA ASP A 78 12.08 19.40 6.02
C ASP A 78 10.56 19.14 6.04
N PRO A 79 9.85 19.32 4.92
CA PRO A 79 8.40 19.17 4.89
C PRO A 79 7.98 17.70 4.94
N VAL A 80 6.90 17.43 5.68
CA VAL A 80 6.18 16.16 5.58
C VAL A 80 5.50 16.10 4.21
N ARG A 81 5.70 15.01 3.46
CA ARG A 81 5.24 14.89 2.07
C ARG A 81 4.74 13.49 1.73
N ILE A 82 3.90 13.42 0.70
CA ILE A 82 3.48 12.15 0.11
C ILE A 82 4.59 11.64 -0.82
N ALA A 83 5.33 10.64 -0.39
CA ALA A 83 6.42 10.03 -1.15
C ALA A 83 5.91 9.12 -2.28
N SER A 84 4.82 8.38 -2.07
CA SER A 84 4.20 7.58 -3.13
C SER A 84 2.73 7.26 -2.86
N VAL A 85 1.97 7.04 -3.94
CA VAL A 85 0.57 6.63 -3.90
C VAL A 85 0.44 5.25 -4.53
N GLN A 86 -0.02 4.28 -3.76
CA GLN A 86 -0.28 2.92 -4.25
C GLN A 86 -1.78 2.74 -4.45
N ALA A 87 -2.17 2.60 -5.72
CA ALA A 87 -3.53 2.25 -6.10
C ALA A 87 -3.78 0.74 -5.96
N PRO A 88 -5.04 0.32 -5.71
CA PRO A 88 -5.39 -1.08 -5.81
C PRO A 88 -5.08 -1.57 -7.22
N ARG A 89 -4.53 -2.78 -7.29
CA ARG A 89 -4.13 -3.42 -8.54
C ARG A 89 -4.85 -4.74 -8.66
N ASP A 90 -5.48 -4.97 -9.80
CA ASP A 90 -6.06 -6.26 -10.13
C ASP A 90 -4.93 -7.30 -10.19
N ARG A 91 -5.01 -8.30 -9.30
CA ARG A 91 -4.10 -9.44 -9.27
C ARG A 91 -4.88 -10.65 -9.74
N LEU A 92 -4.25 -11.46 -10.57
CA LEU A 92 -4.78 -12.78 -10.89
C LEU A 92 -4.97 -13.59 -9.59
N PRO A 93 -5.94 -14.52 -9.56
CA PRO A 93 -6.15 -15.40 -8.42
C PRO A 93 -4.84 -16.09 -8.01
N ALA A 94 -4.57 -16.18 -6.71
CA ALA A 94 -3.32 -16.74 -6.20
C ALA A 94 -3.11 -18.20 -6.62
N GLU A 95 -4.20 -18.89 -6.94
CA GLU A 95 -4.23 -20.29 -7.37
C GLU A 95 -3.42 -20.52 -8.66
N LEU A 96 -3.33 -19.52 -9.54
CA LEU A 96 -2.56 -19.61 -10.78
C LEU A 96 -1.07 -19.84 -10.50
N PHE A 97 -0.55 -19.38 -9.35
CA PHE A 97 0.83 -19.60 -8.95
C PHE A 97 1.14 -21.09 -8.71
N TYR A 98 0.15 -21.92 -8.38
CA TYR A 98 0.35 -23.35 -8.12
C TYR A 98 0.35 -24.22 -9.38
N ILE A 99 -0.11 -23.71 -10.53
CA ILE A 99 -0.19 -24.48 -11.77
C ILE A 99 1.18 -25.09 -12.16
N PRO A 100 2.31 -24.35 -12.15
CA PRO A 100 3.62 -24.91 -12.47
C PRO A 100 4.05 -26.04 -11.52
N ALA A 101 3.76 -25.90 -10.22
CA ALA A 101 4.08 -26.92 -9.22
C ALA A 101 3.26 -28.20 -9.42
N LEU A 102 1.96 -28.07 -9.71
CA LEU A 102 1.09 -29.21 -10.00
C LEU A 102 1.47 -29.91 -11.32
N LEU A 103 1.87 -29.15 -12.34
CA LEU A 103 2.38 -29.71 -13.60
C LEU A 103 3.67 -30.50 -13.38
N LEU A 104 4.61 -29.96 -12.59
CA LEU A 104 5.84 -30.65 -12.24
C LEU A 104 5.55 -31.95 -11.47
N LEU A 105 4.66 -31.89 -10.47
CA LEU A 105 4.25 -33.08 -9.71
C LEU A 105 3.61 -34.13 -10.62
N GLY A 106 2.70 -33.71 -11.50
CA GLY A 106 2.07 -34.60 -12.49
C GLY A 106 3.09 -35.26 -13.41
N LEU A 107 4.08 -34.50 -13.90
CA LEU A 107 5.18 -35.03 -14.70
C LEU A 107 5.99 -36.07 -13.92
N VAL A 108 6.36 -35.77 -12.68
CA VAL A 108 7.08 -36.70 -11.80
C VAL A 108 6.28 -37.98 -11.58
N ILE A 109 4.98 -37.90 -11.32
CA ILE A 109 4.10 -39.06 -11.14
C ILE A 109 4.08 -39.94 -12.41
N VAL A 110 3.95 -39.34 -13.59
CA VAL A 110 3.95 -40.08 -14.87
C VAL A 110 5.30 -40.77 -15.10
N LEU A 111 6.41 -40.10 -14.80
CA LEU A 111 7.75 -40.67 -14.91
C LEU A 111 7.99 -41.78 -13.89
N GLN A 112 7.50 -41.64 -12.66
CA GLN A 112 7.65 -42.63 -11.60
C GLN A 112 6.74 -43.86 -11.79
N ARG A 113 5.54 -43.70 -12.34
CA ARG A 113 4.63 -44.83 -12.66
C ARG A 113 5.30 -45.86 -13.57
N ARG A 114 6.14 -45.43 -14.52
CA ARG A 114 6.92 -46.33 -15.39
C ARG A 114 7.96 -47.17 -14.63
N ARG A 115 8.37 -46.75 -13.43
CA ARG A 115 9.35 -47.47 -12.60
C ARG A 115 8.73 -48.47 -11.64
N GLN A 116 7.42 -48.37 -11.39
CA GLN A 116 6.69 -49.28 -10.50
C GLN A 116 6.38 -50.66 -11.12
N THR A 117 6.75 -50.92 -12.38
CA THR A 117 6.57 -52.24 -13.02
C THR A 117 7.70 -53.22 -12.75
N LYS A 118 8.59 -52.95 -11.78
CA LYS A 118 9.50 -53.98 -11.26
C LYS A 118 8.76 -54.75 -10.17
N PRO A 119 8.43 -56.04 -10.37
CA PRO A 119 7.91 -56.84 -9.29
C PRO A 119 8.92 -56.84 -8.14
N ALA A 120 8.44 -56.58 -6.93
CA ALA A 120 9.11 -57.14 -5.77
C ALA A 120 8.96 -58.67 -5.93
N PHE A 121 10.03 -59.41 -5.65
CA PHE A 121 10.25 -60.83 -5.95
C PHE A 121 10.92 -61.09 -7.31
#